data_AF-A0A679I179-F1
#
_entry.id   AF-A0A679I179-F1
#
_cell.length_a   1.000
_cell.length_b   1.000
_cell.length_c   1.000
_cell.angle_alpha   90.00
_cell.angle_beta   90.00
_cell.angle_gamma   90.00
#
_symmetry.space_group_name_H-M   'P 1'
#
loop_
_entity.id
_entity.type
_entity.pdbx_description
1 polymer ?
#
loop_
_entity_poly.entity_id
_entity_poly.type
_entity_poly.pdbx_seq_one_letter_code
_entity_poly.pdbx_strand_id
1 'polypeptide(L)'
;MVEEPGLKRPARVDKDLLAILCCPETKLEVSLADSALVDKLNQAISRGTLKNKAKKLVMEPLDGGLIRADRKVLYPVREDIPVMLIEEGIPLDDSI
;
A
#
# COMPACT_ATOMS: atom_id res chain seq x y z
N MET A 1 31.43 26.75 24.64
CA MET A 1 32.09 25.52 24.14
C MET A 1 31.11 24.38 24.42
N VAL A 2 30.41 23.74 23.49
CA VAL A 2 30.36 23.74 22.01
C VAL A 2 29.00 23.12 21.60
N GLU A 3 28.53 23.48 20.41
CA GLU A 3 27.31 22.99 19.73
C GLU A 3 27.37 21.49 19.33
N GLU A 4 26.21 20.92 18.96
CA GLU A 4 25.89 19.50 18.66
C GLU A 4 26.71 18.85 17.51
N PRO A 5 26.64 17.51 17.29
CA PRO A 5 25.62 17.02 16.34
C PRO A 5 25.08 15.59 16.57
N GLY A 6 23.77 15.43 16.34
CA GLY A 6 23.10 14.14 16.16
C GLY A 6 23.70 13.33 15.00
N LEU A 7 24.25 12.16 15.33
CA LEU A 7 24.89 11.30 14.35
C LEU A 7 23.85 10.47 13.58
N LYS A 8 23.51 10.97 12.40
CA LYS A 8 22.88 10.25 11.30
C LYS A 8 23.71 8.99 10.96
N ARG A 9 23.13 7.80 11.13
CA ARG A 9 23.64 6.54 10.55
C ARG A 9 22.50 5.88 9.78
N PRO A 10 22.77 5.38 8.55
CA PRO A 10 21.74 4.94 7.61
C PRO A 10 20.91 3.82 8.23
N ALA A 11 19.59 3.90 8.07
CA ALA A 11 18.64 2.90 8.52
C ALA A 11 19.00 1.54 7.90
N ARG A 12 19.80 0.75 8.62
CA ARG A 12 20.03 -0.66 8.35
C ARG A 12 18.87 -1.35 9.03
N VAL A 13 17.75 -1.48 8.32
CA VAL A 13 16.58 -2.15 8.88
C VAL A 13 16.91 -3.62 9.03
N ASP A 14 17.15 -4.06 10.27
CA ASP A 14 17.38 -5.45 10.64
C ASP A 14 16.20 -6.33 10.18
N LYS A 15 16.49 -7.52 9.65
CA LYS A 15 15.47 -8.47 9.14
C LYS A 15 14.49 -8.91 10.23
N ASP A 16 14.91 -8.91 11.49
CA ASP A 16 14.05 -9.12 12.66
C ASP A 16 13.05 -7.96 12.89
N LEU A 17 13.39 -6.73 12.47
CA LEU A 17 12.48 -5.58 12.52
C LEU A 17 11.44 -5.62 11.39
N LEU A 18 11.81 -6.17 10.22
CA LEU A 18 10.91 -6.45 9.10
C LEU A 18 9.90 -7.56 9.42
N ALA A 19 10.22 -8.50 10.31
CA ALA A 19 9.27 -9.49 10.85
C ALA A 19 8.19 -8.87 11.76
N ILE A 20 8.42 -7.63 12.24
CA ILE A 20 7.48 -6.86 13.08
C ILE A 20 6.64 -5.89 12.22
N LEU A 21 7.15 -5.44 11.07
CA LEU A 21 6.42 -4.62 10.09
C LEU A 21 5.57 -5.51 9.17
N CYS A 22 4.41 -5.86 9.70
CA CYS A 22 3.46 -6.75 9.10
C CYS A 22 2.12 -6.00 9.05
N CYS A 23 1.23 -6.26 8.05
CA CYS A 23 -0.05 -5.55 7.95
C CYS A 23 -0.72 -5.42 9.34
N PRO A 24 -1.06 -4.22 9.82
CA PRO A 24 -1.43 -3.98 11.23
C PRO A 24 -2.68 -4.75 11.68
N GLU A 25 -3.40 -5.37 10.73
CA GLU A 25 -4.61 -6.16 10.96
C GLU A 25 -4.33 -7.68 11.02
N THR A 26 -3.29 -8.20 10.34
CA THR A 26 -3.17 -9.66 10.05
C THR A 26 -1.76 -10.23 9.96
N LYS A 27 -0.72 -9.39 9.96
CA LYS A 27 0.66 -9.83 9.78
C LYS A 27 0.94 -10.67 8.52
N LEU A 28 0.30 -10.31 7.42
CA LEU A 28 0.57 -10.94 6.12
C LEU A 28 1.57 -10.10 5.34
N GLU A 29 2.42 -10.78 4.56
CA GLU A 29 3.30 -10.14 3.58
C GLU A 29 2.50 -9.32 2.58
N VAL A 30 3.13 -8.28 2.02
CA VAL A 30 2.61 -7.49 0.90
C VAL A 30 3.61 -7.59 -0.25
N SER A 31 3.10 -7.62 -1.47
CA SER A 31 3.87 -7.67 -2.70
C SER A 31 3.40 -6.56 -3.62
N LEU A 32 4.30 -6.04 -4.45
CA LEU A 32 3.91 -5.09 -5.48
C LEU A 32 2.90 -5.72 -6.44
N ALA A 33 1.86 -4.95 -6.73
CA ALA A 33 0.88 -5.26 -7.74
C ALA A 33 1.54 -5.21 -9.11
N ASP A 34 1.13 -6.13 -9.97
CA ASP A 34 1.57 -6.11 -11.36
C ASP A 34 0.98 -4.90 -12.08
N SER A 35 1.74 -4.29 -12.99
CA SER A 35 1.31 -3.14 -13.80
C SER A 35 -0.01 -3.40 -14.54
N ALA A 36 -0.27 -4.64 -14.98
CA ALA A 36 -1.54 -5.01 -15.60
C ALA A 36 -2.74 -4.92 -14.64
N LEU A 37 -2.52 -5.17 -13.35
CA LEU A 37 -3.56 -5.09 -12.32
C LEU A 37 -3.80 -3.64 -11.92
N VAL A 38 -2.73 -2.83 -11.82
CA VAL A 38 -2.83 -1.38 -11.61
C VAL A 38 -3.62 -0.71 -12.73
N ASP A 39 -3.37 -1.08 -13.99
CA ASP A 39 -4.13 -0.57 -15.13
C ASP A 39 -5.63 -0.94 -15.04
N LYS A 40 -5.96 -2.19 -14.71
CA LYS A 40 -7.36 -2.60 -14.47
C LYS A 40 -8.02 -1.80 -13.35
N LEU A 41 -7.30 -1.53 -12.27
CA LEU A 41 -7.80 -0.71 -11.17
C LEU A 41 -8.02 0.74 -11.59
N ASN A 42 -7.08 1.31 -12.36
CA ASN A 42 -7.22 2.65 -12.93
C ASN A 42 -8.42 2.75 -13.88
N GLN A 43 -8.69 1.72 -14.67
CA GLN A 43 -9.92 1.64 -15.47
C GLN A 43 -11.17 1.59 -14.58
N ALA A 44 -11.16 0.80 -13.50
CA ALA A 44 -12.27 0.75 -12.54
C ALA A 44 -12.48 2.07 -11.79
N ILE A 45 -11.41 2.82 -11.53
CA ILE A 45 -11.44 4.19 -10.96
C ILE A 45 -12.07 5.16 -11.95
N SER A 46 -11.62 5.13 -13.21
CA SER A 46 -12.18 5.97 -14.26
C SER A 46 -13.66 5.68 -14.49
N ARG A 47 -14.10 4.43 -14.27
CA ARG A 47 -15.52 4.04 -14.30
C ARG A 47 -16.29 4.43 -13.04
N GLY A 48 -15.61 4.90 -11.99
CA GLY A 48 -16.22 5.21 -10.70
C GLY A 48 -16.81 3.96 -10.02
N THR A 49 -16.24 2.78 -10.30
CA THR A 49 -16.67 1.51 -9.71
C THR A 49 -15.75 1.01 -8.62
N LEU A 50 -14.52 1.53 -8.55
CA LEU A 50 -13.55 1.10 -7.53
C LEU A 50 -13.85 1.75 -6.17
N LYS A 51 -14.01 0.91 -5.13
CA LYS A 51 -14.21 1.34 -3.75
C LYS A 51 -13.11 0.79 -2.87
N ASN A 52 -12.67 1.59 -1.91
CA ASN A 52 -11.79 1.14 -0.85
C ASN A 52 -12.60 0.46 0.29
N LYS A 53 -11.91 -0.04 1.32
CA LYS A 53 -12.52 -0.65 2.51
C LYS A 53 -13.45 0.31 3.26
N ALA A 54 -13.15 1.61 3.23
CA ALA A 54 -14.03 2.66 3.75
C ALA A 54 -15.28 2.91 2.89
N LYS A 55 -15.52 2.11 1.84
CA LYS A 55 -16.60 2.26 0.85
C LYS A 55 -16.60 3.61 0.14
N LYS A 56 -15.48 4.32 0.16
CA LYS A 56 -15.27 5.55 -0.60
C LYS A 56 -14.83 5.18 -2.01
N LEU A 57 -15.36 5.91 -2.98
CA LEU A 57 -14.92 5.80 -4.36
C LEU A 57 -13.51 6.32 -4.47
N VAL A 58 -12.63 5.49 -5.03
CA VAL A 58 -11.29 5.91 -5.40
C VAL A 58 -11.43 6.66 -6.71
N MET A 59 -11.17 7.97 -6.70
CA MET A 59 -11.18 8.81 -7.90
C MET A 59 -9.77 9.20 -8.34
N GLU A 60 -8.79 8.92 -7.49
CA GLU A 60 -7.39 9.21 -7.76
C GLU A 60 -6.73 8.00 -8.42
N PRO A 61 -6.01 8.20 -9.54
CA PRO A 61 -5.30 7.11 -10.19
C PRO A 61 -4.21 6.56 -9.27
N LEU A 62 -3.99 5.26 -9.37
CA LEU A 62 -2.87 4.57 -8.73
C LEU A 62 -1.68 4.58 -9.68
N ASP A 63 -0.51 4.95 -9.14
CA ASP A 63 0.77 4.76 -9.84
C ASP A 63 1.24 3.31 -9.72
N GLY A 64 0.95 2.69 -8.56
CA GLY A 64 1.19 1.29 -8.28
C GLY A 64 0.22 0.74 -7.24
N GLY A 65 0.41 -0.51 -6.86
CA GLY A 65 -0.35 -1.12 -5.78
C GLY A 65 0.52 -2.05 -4.95
N LEU A 66 0.16 -2.26 -3.69
CA LEU A 66 0.72 -3.29 -2.83
C LEU A 66 -0.38 -4.30 -2.50
N ILE A 67 -0.33 -5.46 -3.12
CA ILE A 67 -1.24 -6.56 -2.87
C ILE A 67 -0.78 -7.31 -1.61
N ARG A 68 -1.67 -7.54 -0.66
CA ARG A 68 -1.41 -8.50 0.43
C ARG A 68 -1.18 -9.90 -0.14
N ALA A 69 -0.36 -10.73 0.50
CA ALA A 69 -0.04 -12.09 0.06
C ALA A 69 -1.28 -12.96 -0.16
N ASP A 70 -2.33 -12.72 0.62
CA ASP A 70 -3.66 -13.35 0.50
C ASP A 70 -4.47 -12.86 -0.73
N ARG A 71 -3.94 -11.88 -1.48
CA ARG A 71 -4.56 -11.20 -2.63
C ARG A 71 -5.98 -10.67 -2.40
N LYS A 72 -6.41 -10.55 -1.15
CA LYS A 72 -7.74 -10.02 -0.79
C LYS A 72 -7.80 -8.50 -0.69
N VAL A 73 -6.68 -7.84 -0.44
CA VAL A 73 -6.61 -6.38 -0.32
C VAL A 73 -5.38 -5.87 -1.04
N LEU A 74 -5.56 -4.78 -1.77
CA LEU A 74 -4.50 -4.01 -2.40
C LEU A 74 -4.46 -2.61 -1.78
N TYR A 75 -3.28 -2.17 -1.37
CA TYR A 75 -3.05 -0.81 -0.95
C TYR A 75 -2.59 0.02 -2.15
N PRO A 76 -3.24 1.16 -2.45
CA PRO A 76 -2.81 2.01 -3.55
C PRO A 76 -1.44 2.63 -3.25
N VAL A 77 -0.62 2.76 -4.29
CA VAL A 77 0.61 3.56 -4.28
C VAL A 77 0.34 4.80 -5.12
N ARG A 78 0.51 5.97 -4.50
CA ARG A 78 0.31 7.28 -5.13
C ARG A 78 1.60 8.08 -4.97
N GLU A 79 2.11 8.64 -6.06
CA GLU A 79 3.37 9.40 -6.05
C GLU A 79 4.55 8.60 -5.46
N ASP A 80 4.63 7.29 -5.75
CA ASP A 80 5.60 6.35 -5.15
C ASP A 80 5.44 6.14 -3.62
N ILE A 81 4.43 6.75 -3.01
CA ILE A 81 4.11 6.60 -1.58
C ILE A 81 3.03 5.52 -1.41
N PRO A 82 3.36 4.37 -0.79
CA PRO A 82 2.38 3.34 -0.49
C PRO A 82 1.45 3.80 0.63
N VAL A 83 0.16 3.90 0.34
CA VAL A 83 -0.85 4.28 1.31
C VAL A 83 -1.27 3.05 2.10
N MET A 84 -0.51 2.72 3.15
CA MET A 84 -0.80 1.60 4.07
C MET A 84 -1.89 1.95 5.11
N LEU A 85 -2.95 2.63 4.69
CA LEU A 85 -4.12 2.87 5.53
C LEU A 85 -5.16 1.76 5.31
N ILE A 86 -5.66 1.18 6.40
CA ILE A 86 -6.67 0.10 6.34
C ILE A 86 -7.93 0.58 5.60
N GLU A 87 -8.30 1.84 5.83
CA GLU A 87 -9.45 2.49 5.20
C GLU A 87 -9.30 2.65 3.68
N GLU A 88 -8.07 2.90 3.22
CA GLU A 88 -7.72 3.07 1.80
C GLU A 88 -7.44 1.74 1.09
N GLY A 89 -7.32 0.64 1.83
CA GLY A 89 -7.13 -0.69 1.25
C GLY A 89 -8.29 -1.07 0.34
N ILE A 90 -8.01 -1.37 -0.92
CA ILE A 90 -8.97 -1.79 -1.93
C ILE A 90 -9.18 -3.30 -1.80
N PRO A 91 -10.36 -3.78 -1.38
CA PRO A 91 -10.64 -5.21 -1.38
C PRO A 91 -10.72 -5.70 -2.83
N LEU A 92 -9.91 -6.70 -3.17
CA LEU A 92 -9.93 -7.36 -4.48
C LEU A 92 -11.03 -8.44 -4.58
N ASP A 93 -11.72 -8.72 -3.46
CA ASP A 93 -12.83 -9.67 -3.35
C ASP A 93 -14.11 -9.18 -4.09
N ASP A 94 -14.22 -7.87 -4.33
CA ASP A 94 -15.38 -7.27 -5.02
C ASP A 94 -15.17 -7.33 -6.55
N SER A 95 -15.25 -8.56 -7.08
CA SER A 95 -15.49 -8.86 -8.51
C SER A 95 -14.61 -8.12 -9.53
N ILE A 96 -13.39 -8.63 -9.78
CA ILE A 96 -12.66 -8.41 -11.04
C ILE A 96 -12.73 -9.65 -11.94
#